data_AF-X1DTA4-F1
#
_entry.id   AF-X1DTA4-F1
#
_cell.length_a   1.000
_cell.length_b   1.000
_cell.length_c   1.000
_cell.angle_alpha   90.00
_cell.angle_beta   90.00
_cell.angle_gamma   90.00
#
_symmetry.space_group_name_H-M   'P 1'
#
loop_
_entity.id
_entity.type
_entity.pdbx_description
1 polymer ?
#
loop_
_entity_poly.entity_id
_entity_poly.type
_entity_poly.pdbx_seq_one_letter_code
_entity_poly.pdbx_strand_id
1 'polypeptide(L)'
;ANDGWIYAGSRPLYNIGEVISTYNTTNPQSNGPRYDSITQVSSRSDYNEITRSKLTEPTAQYPLAYITNVAIAPSTTRQVFMKISPKPDSVIANCIVSPTAPNWAFTIGSLGQYLYNNTTSVDFQLDISEQTNIITNILKYAGVIIRDQEIIQTAMQDAAKVEQNEKS
;
A
#
# COMPACT_ATOMS: atom_id res chain seq x y z
N ALA A 1 13.59 23.96 -6.35
CA ALA A 1 12.92 23.01 -5.44
C ALA A 1 13.11 21.61 -6.02
N ASN A 2 13.23 20.56 -5.19
CA ASN A 2 13.29 19.20 -5.73
C ASN A 2 11.90 18.85 -6.30
N ASP A 3 11.75 18.83 -7.62
CA ASP A 3 10.48 18.57 -8.31
C ASP A 3 10.15 17.07 -8.41
N GLY A 4 10.33 16.32 -7.32
CA GLY A 4 10.02 14.90 -7.30
C GLY A 4 9.41 14.45 -5.99
N TRP A 5 8.82 13.26 -6.05
CA TRP A 5 8.01 12.65 -5.00
C TRP A 5 8.85 11.65 -4.22
N ILE A 6 8.70 11.67 -2.89
CA ILE A 6 9.40 10.75 -1.99
C ILE A 6 8.39 9.91 -1.23
N TYR A 7 8.77 8.67 -0.93
CA TYR A 7 8.06 7.89 0.06
C TYR A 7 8.46 8.36 1.47
N ALA A 8 7.51 8.95 2.20
CA ALA A 8 7.72 9.47 3.56
C ALA A 8 7.41 8.45 4.67
N GLY A 9 6.98 7.22 4.33
CA GLY A 9 6.70 6.20 5.32
C GLY A 9 7.97 5.59 5.92
N SER A 10 7.84 5.02 7.11
CA SER A 10 8.93 4.38 7.85
C SER A 10 9.18 2.92 7.44
N ARG A 11 8.25 2.32 6.70
CA ARG A 11 8.28 0.89 6.34
C ARG A 11 9.03 0.67 5.03
N PRO A 12 9.85 -0.38 4.90
CA PRO A 12 10.46 -0.72 3.62
C PRO A 12 9.40 -0.90 2.53
N LEU A 13 9.58 -0.18 1.42
CA LEU A 13 8.78 -0.29 0.22
C LEU A 13 9.44 -1.31 -0.71
N TYR A 14 8.70 -2.34 -1.11
CA TYR A 14 9.21 -3.44 -1.94
C TYR A 14 8.83 -3.30 -3.41
N ASN A 15 7.61 -2.83 -3.68
CA ASN A 15 7.13 -2.68 -5.05
C ASN A 15 6.21 -1.46 -5.17
N ILE A 16 6.23 -0.85 -6.35
CA ILE A 16 5.30 0.20 -6.76
C ILE A 16 4.56 -0.32 -7.98
N GLY A 17 3.24 -0.43 -7.84
CA GLY A 17 2.33 -0.79 -8.92
C GLY A 17 1.93 0.44 -9.72
N GLU A 18 0.63 0.56 -9.98
CA GLU A 18 0.08 1.69 -10.72
C GLU A 18 0.34 3.03 -10.02
N VAL A 19 0.78 4.02 -10.81
CA VAL A 19 1.00 5.39 -10.39
C VAL A 19 -0.01 6.28 -11.12
N ILE A 20 -0.85 6.98 -10.37
CA ILE A 20 -1.82 7.94 -10.89
C ILE A 20 -1.29 9.33 -10.61
N SER A 21 -1.11 10.11 -11.68
CA SER A 21 -0.75 11.53 -11.60
C SER A 21 -1.98 12.38 -11.87
N THR A 22 -2.27 13.30 -10.95
CA THR A 22 -3.37 14.25 -11.08
C THR A 22 -2.82 15.62 -11.51
N TYR A 23 -3.43 16.18 -12.56
CA TYR A 23 -3.16 17.53 -13.06
C TYR A 23 -4.42 18.39 -12.94
N ASN A 24 -4.33 19.47 -12.16
CA ASN A 24 -5.37 20.47 -12.00
C ASN A 24 -5.17 21.57 -13.04
N THR A 25 -6.24 21.96 -13.73
CA THR A 25 -6.20 23.11 -14.64
C THR A 25 -6.61 24.37 -13.89
N THR A 26 -5.88 25.48 -14.09
CA THR A 26 -6.04 26.74 -13.36
C THR A 26 -7.24 27.57 -13.81
N ASN A 27 -8.39 26.97 -14.12
CA ASN A 27 -9.59 27.76 -14.38
C ASN A 27 -10.44 27.86 -13.09
N PRO A 28 -10.44 29.00 -12.38
CA PRO A 28 -11.20 29.18 -11.14
C PRO A 28 -12.72 29.26 -11.33
N GLN A 29 -13.25 29.11 -12.55
CA GLN A 29 -14.68 29.32 -12.85
C GLN A 29 -15.40 28.10 -13.44
N SER A 30 -14.76 26.94 -13.51
CA SER A 30 -15.42 25.67 -13.75
C SER A 30 -14.62 24.56 -13.10
N ASN A 31 -15.26 23.43 -12.79
CA ASN A 31 -14.55 22.15 -12.70
C ASN A 31 -13.82 21.93 -14.04
N GLY A 32 -12.63 22.53 -14.20
CA GLY A 32 -11.78 22.33 -15.37
C GLY A 32 -11.43 20.85 -15.50
N PRO A 33 -11.04 20.37 -16.68
CA PRO A 33 -10.67 18.97 -16.83
C PRO A 33 -9.50 18.67 -15.88
N ARG A 34 -9.78 17.83 -14.89
CA ARG A 34 -8.79 17.18 -14.04
C ARG A 34 -8.34 15.93 -14.79
N TYR A 35 -7.06 15.87 -15.12
CA TYR A 35 -6.49 14.67 -15.75
C TYR A 35 -5.96 13.78 -14.64
N ASP A 36 -6.63 12.66 -14.44
CA ASP A 36 -6.08 11.54 -13.69
C ASP A 36 -5.50 10.55 -14.70
N SER A 37 -4.18 10.58 -14.84
CA SER A 37 -3.49 9.82 -15.85
C SER A 37 -2.60 8.77 -15.22
N ILE A 38 -2.72 7.54 -15.74
CA ILE A 38 -1.80 6.46 -15.43
C ILE A 38 -0.41 6.89 -15.92
N THR A 39 0.54 6.89 -15.01
CA THR A 39 1.91 7.31 -15.27
C THR A 39 2.75 6.14 -15.69
N GLN A 40 3.35 6.23 -16.86
CA GLN A 40 4.25 5.20 -17.35
C GLN A 40 5.58 5.32 -16.60
N VAL A 41 5.96 4.27 -15.88
CA VAL A 41 7.27 4.18 -15.25
C VAL A 41 8.25 3.53 -16.22
N SER A 42 9.36 4.21 -16.51
CA SER A 42 10.43 3.71 -17.37
C SER A 42 11.80 3.83 -16.70
N SER A 43 12.82 3.31 -17.38
CA SER A 43 14.21 3.46 -16.93
C SER A 43 14.65 4.93 -16.97
N ARG A 44 15.68 5.26 -16.18
CA ARG A 44 16.20 6.64 -16.15
C ARG A 44 16.82 7.05 -17.50
N SER A 45 17.42 6.13 -18.24
CA SER A 45 17.95 6.41 -19.58
C SER A 45 16.83 6.76 -20.54
N ASP A 46 15.80 5.92 -20.62
CA ASP A 46 14.69 6.09 -21.57
C ASP A 46 13.91 7.37 -21.24
N TYR A 47 13.68 7.63 -19.94
CA TYR A 47 13.08 8.87 -19.49
C TYR A 47 13.86 10.09 -20.03
N ASN A 48 15.18 10.09 -19.92
CA ASN A 48 16.00 11.20 -20.39
C ASN A 48 15.98 11.31 -21.92
N GLU A 49 15.92 10.19 -22.66
CA GLU A 49 15.85 10.22 -24.12
C GLU A 49 14.50 10.77 -24.60
N ILE A 50 13.40 10.25 -24.05
CA ILE A 50 12.02 10.64 -24.39
C ILE A 50 11.78 12.12 -24.08
N THR A 51 12.20 12.59 -22.90
CA THR A 51 11.99 13.98 -22.47
C THR A 51 12.88 15.00 -23.18
N ARG A 52 13.96 14.58 -23.84
CA ARG A 52 14.85 15.49 -24.61
C ARG A 52 14.30 15.85 -25.98
N SER A 53 13.39 15.05 -26.52
CA SER A 53 12.80 15.27 -27.83
C SER A 53 11.42 15.91 -27.71
N LYS A 54 11.21 17.02 -28.41
CA LYS A 54 9.91 17.74 -28.43
C LYS A 54 8.77 16.93 -29.06
N LEU A 55 9.09 15.93 -29.89
CA LEU A 55 8.09 15.07 -30.55
C LEU A 55 7.60 13.93 -29.65
N THR A 56 8.38 13.60 -28.62
CA THR A 56 8.07 12.54 -27.66
C THR A 56 7.93 13.09 -26.24
N GLU A 57 7.80 14.41 -26.12
CA GLU A 57 7.70 15.06 -24.82
C GLU A 57 6.44 14.58 -24.11
N PRO A 58 6.55 14.07 -22.86
CA PRO A 58 5.40 13.63 -22.09
C PRO A 58 4.38 14.74 -21.89
N THR A 59 3.10 14.38 -21.82
CA THR A 59 2.00 15.33 -21.61
C THR A 59 1.22 14.98 -20.36
N ALA A 60 0.32 15.86 -19.90
CA ALA A 60 -0.52 15.58 -18.73
C ALA A 60 -1.40 14.32 -18.93
N GLN A 61 -1.75 13.99 -20.18
CA GLN A 61 -2.53 12.78 -20.52
C GLN A 61 -1.68 11.51 -20.56
N TYR A 62 -0.40 11.65 -20.93
CA TYR A 62 0.57 10.57 -21.06
C TYR A 62 1.85 10.91 -20.28
N PRO A 63 1.79 10.91 -18.94
CA PRO A 63 2.92 11.30 -18.13
C PRO A 63 3.94 10.16 -18.02
N LEU A 64 5.21 10.54 -17.93
CA LEU A 64 6.33 9.62 -17.84
C LEU A 64 7.07 9.83 -16.52
N ALA A 65 7.48 8.73 -15.88
CA ALA A 65 8.23 8.75 -14.65
C ALA A 65 9.44 7.81 -14.68
N TYR A 66 10.41 8.09 -13.82
CA TYR A 66 11.40 7.10 -13.40
C TYR A 66 11.48 7.06 -11.88
N ILE A 67 11.83 5.89 -11.35
CA ILE A 67 11.99 5.65 -9.90
C ILE A 67 13.45 5.33 -9.62
N THR A 68 14.00 5.90 -8.55
CA THR A 68 15.38 5.66 -8.12
C THR A 68 15.52 5.77 -6.60
N ASN A 69 16.67 5.35 -6.07
CA ASN A 69 16.99 5.47 -4.64
C ASN A 69 18.10 6.49 -4.44
N VAL A 70 17.76 7.62 -3.82
CA VAL A 70 18.67 8.75 -3.62
C VAL A 70 18.58 9.24 -2.18
N ALA A 71 19.72 9.70 -1.64
CA ALA A 71 19.74 10.42 -0.36
C ALA A 71 19.43 11.89 -0.65
N ILE A 72 18.39 12.43 -0.02
CA ILE A 72 17.95 13.81 -0.23
C ILE A 72 18.31 14.60 1.02
N ALA A 73 19.15 15.62 0.85
CA ALA A 73 19.55 16.49 1.95
C ALA A 73 18.31 17.06 2.67
N PRO A 74 18.29 17.09 4.01
CA PRO A 74 19.40 16.83 4.94
C PRO A 74 19.58 15.35 5.35
N SER A 75 18.78 14.42 4.82
CA SER A 75 18.84 13.00 5.18
C SER A 75 20.02 12.30 4.51
N THR A 76 20.74 11.46 5.26
CA THR A 76 21.76 10.54 4.74
C THR A 76 21.17 9.18 4.34
N THR A 77 19.91 8.92 4.68
CA THR A 77 19.23 7.67 4.34
C THR A 77 18.72 7.74 2.91
N ARG A 78 19.01 6.70 2.12
CA ARG A 78 18.49 6.59 0.75
C ARG A 78 16.99 6.31 0.83
N GLN A 79 16.21 7.09 0.11
CA GLN A 79 14.77 6.93 0.02
C GLN A 79 14.35 6.75 -1.43
N VAL A 80 13.21 6.11 -1.63
CA VAL A 80 12.58 5.99 -2.94
C VAL A 80 12.19 7.39 -3.40
N PHE A 81 12.67 7.76 -4.58
CA PHE A 81 12.40 9.02 -5.25
C PHE A 81 11.84 8.75 -6.63
N MET A 82 10.74 9.41 -6.93
CA MET A 82 10.06 9.35 -8.22
C MET A 82 10.06 10.74 -8.85
N LYS A 83 10.51 10.83 -10.09
CA LYS A 83 10.40 12.06 -10.89
C LYS A 83 9.41 11.82 -12.02
N ILE A 84 8.50 12.76 -12.21
CA ILE A 84 7.42 12.69 -13.20
C ILE A 84 7.50 13.94 -14.09
N SER A 85 7.29 13.74 -15.39
CA SER A 85 7.16 14.81 -16.38
C SER A 85 5.88 14.62 -17.20
N PRO A 86 5.09 15.69 -17.44
CA PRO A 86 5.19 17.01 -16.79
C PRO A 86 4.94 16.90 -15.27
N LYS A 87 5.24 17.95 -14.49
CA LYS A 87 5.09 17.91 -13.03
C LYS A 87 3.58 17.88 -12.67
N PRO A 88 3.09 16.84 -11.97
CA PRO A 88 1.70 16.80 -11.50
C PRO A 88 1.50 17.60 -10.20
N ASP A 89 0.24 17.89 -9.90
CA ASP A 89 -0.17 18.52 -8.64
C ASP A 89 -0.20 17.53 -7.48
N SER A 90 -0.62 16.27 -7.75
CA SER A 90 -0.58 15.18 -6.79
C SER A 90 -0.31 13.82 -7.45
N VAL A 91 0.20 12.88 -6.65
CA VAL A 91 0.53 11.52 -7.09
C VAL A 91 0.01 10.52 -6.08
N ILE A 92 -0.68 9.50 -6.57
CA ILE A 92 -1.09 8.31 -5.80
C ILE A 92 -0.40 7.11 -6.43
N ALA A 93 0.17 6.24 -5.59
CA ALA A 93 0.82 5.03 -6.06
C ALA A 93 0.38 3.83 -5.23
N ASN A 94 -0.01 2.77 -5.92
CA ASN A 94 -0.20 1.47 -5.29
C ASN A 94 1.17 0.92 -4.92
N CYS A 95 1.35 0.44 -3.69
CA CYS A 95 2.64 -0.07 -3.25
C CYS A 95 2.51 -1.25 -2.30
N ILE A 96 3.54 -2.10 -2.32
CA ILE A 96 3.70 -3.19 -1.37
C ILE A 96 4.74 -2.75 -0.34
N VAL A 97 4.36 -2.76 0.92
CA VAL A 97 5.22 -2.42 2.07
C VAL A 97 5.28 -3.59 3.04
N SER A 98 6.40 -3.73 3.77
CA SER A 98 6.54 -4.76 4.81
C SER A 98 5.38 -4.67 5.81
N PRO A 99 4.62 -5.74 6.13
CA PRO A 99 3.55 -5.70 7.13
C PRO A 99 4.07 -5.27 8.50
N THR A 100 3.19 -4.68 9.32
CA THR A 100 3.49 -4.45 10.73
C THR A 100 3.43 -5.77 11.47
N ALA A 101 4.32 -5.98 12.44
CA ALA A 101 4.26 -7.18 13.27
C ALA A 101 2.90 -7.23 14.00
N PRO A 102 2.18 -8.37 13.95
CA PRO A 102 0.93 -8.51 14.67
C PRO A 102 1.20 -8.45 16.17
N ASN A 103 0.29 -7.83 16.91
CA ASN A 103 0.33 -7.74 18.35
C ASN A 103 -1.09 -7.85 18.89
N TRP A 104 -1.38 -8.86 19.71
CA TRP A 104 -2.67 -8.97 20.39
C TRP A 104 -2.51 -8.53 21.83
N ALA A 105 -2.70 -7.23 22.04
CA ALA A 105 -2.50 -6.61 23.33
C ALA A 105 -3.68 -6.89 24.27
N PHE A 106 -3.36 -6.96 25.55
CA PHE A 106 -4.34 -7.15 26.62
C PHE A 106 -4.08 -6.18 27.77
N THR A 107 -5.13 -5.97 28.57
CA THR A 107 -5.05 -5.31 29.88
C THR A 107 -5.49 -6.30 30.95
N ILE A 108 -5.05 -6.09 32.19
CA ILE A 108 -5.42 -6.95 33.32
C ILE A 108 -6.65 -6.32 33.99
N GLY A 109 -7.76 -7.05 33.99
CA GLY A 109 -8.97 -6.68 34.70
C GLY A 109 -8.84 -6.85 36.22
N SER A 110 -9.86 -6.41 36.96
CA SER A 110 -9.89 -6.43 38.43
C SER A 110 -9.76 -7.83 39.05
N LEU A 111 -10.09 -8.88 38.30
CA LEU A 111 -10.04 -10.28 38.71
C LEU A 111 -8.80 -11.02 38.16
N GLY A 112 -7.83 -10.30 37.58
CA GLY A 112 -6.66 -10.91 36.92
C GLY A 112 -6.95 -11.45 35.51
N GLN A 113 -8.16 -11.26 34.99
CA GLN A 113 -8.55 -11.66 33.65
C GLN A 113 -7.85 -10.81 32.57
N TYR A 114 -7.43 -11.44 31.48
CA TYR A 114 -6.91 -10.72 30.31
C TYR A 114 -8.08 -10.18 29.48
N LEU A 115 -8.13 -8.86 29.35
CA LEU A 115 -9.12 -8.14 28.56
C LEU A 115 -8.47 -7.62 27.29
N TYR A 116 -9.05 -7.95 26.14
CA TYR A 116 -8.57 -7.47 24.84
C TYR A 116 -8.45 -5.93 24.81
N ASN A 117 -7.32 -5.43 24.29
CA ASN A 117 -7.05 -4.01 24.14
C ASN A 117 -6.99 -3.62 22.66
N ASN A 118 -8.09 -3.07 22.13
CA ASN A 118 -8.18 -2.64 20.75
C ASN A 118 -7.25 -1.46 20.39
N THR A 119 -6.79 -0.68 21.37
CA THR A 119 -6.00 0.53 21.11
C THR A 119 -4.54 0.22 20.80
N THR A 120 -4.02 -0.89 21.33
CA THR A 120 -2.61 -1.28 21.18
C THR A 120 -2.43 -2.59 20.42
N SER A 121 -3.55 -3.24 20.07
CA SER A 121 -3.54 -4.40 19.21
C SER A 121 -3.34 -4.01 17.75
N VAL A 122 -2.57 -4.82 17.04
CA VAL A 122 -2.29 -4.70 15.62
C VAL A 122 -2.59 -6.05 15.00
N ASP A 123 -3.60 -6.09 14.13
CA ASP A 123 -3.92 -7.30 13.37
C ASP A 123 -2.98 -7.50 12.18
N PHE A 124 -3.05 -8.69 11.59
CA PHE A 124 -2.32 -8.98 10.36
C PHE A 124 -2.78 -8.06 9.23
N GLN A 125 -1.82 -7.53 8.49
CA GLN A 125 -2.05 -6.81 7.24
C GLN A 125 -1.90 -7.83 6.11
N LEU A 126 -2.99 -8.54 5.81
CA LEU A 126 -3.06 -9.55 4.76
C LEU A 126 -3.82 -9.01 3.55
N ASP A 127 -3.57 -9.63 2.40
CA ASP A 127 -4.49 -9.49 1.27
C ASP A 127 -5.83 -10.17 1.61
N ILE A 128 -6.92 -9.65 1.05
CA ILE A 128 -8.27 -10.14 1.32
C ILE A 128 -8.42 -11.62 0.98
N SER A 129 -7.69 -12.13 -0.02
CA SER A 129 -7.77 -13.54 -0.43
C SER A 129 -7.13 -14.50 0.58
N GLU A 130 -6.15 -14.02 1.35
CA GLU A 130 -5.38 -14.84 2.28
C GLU A 130 -5.88 -14.73 3.72
N GLN A 131 -6.70 -13.71 4.00
CA GLN A 131 -7.15 -13.39 5.35
C GLN A 131 -7.89 -14.57 5.99
N THR A 132 -8.84 -15.17 5.28
CA THR A 132 -9.65 -16.27 5.79
C THR A 132 -8.80 -17.49 6.10
N ASN A 133 -7.95 -17.92 5.16
CA ASN A 133 -7.15 -19.13 5.29
C ASN A 133 -6.22 -19.06 6.51
N ILE A 134 -5.51 -17.94 6.66
CA ILE A 134 -4.58 -17.73 7.77
C ILE A 134 -5.32 -17.65 9.11
N ILE A 135 -6.41 -16.89 9.20
CA ILE A 135 -7.21 -16.78 10.44
C ILE A 135 -7.72 -18.16 10.86
N THR A 136 -8.29 -18.94 9.93
CA THR A 136 -8.78 -20.29 10.22
C THR A 136 -7.67 -21.21 10.74
N ASN A 137 -6.47 -21.17 10.14
CA ASN A 137 -5.36 -22.01 10.58
C ASN A 137 -4.85 -21.62 11.99
N ILE A 138 -4.83 -20.32 12.30
CA ILE A 138 -4.51 -19.83 13.64
C ILE A 138 -5.55 -20.33 14.65
N LEU A 139 -6.84 -20.20 14.34
CA LEU A 139 -7.93 -20.64 15.23
C LEU A 139 -7.93 -22.15 15.43
N LYS A 140 -7.67 -22.94 14.38
CA LYS A 140 -7.48 -24.39 14.49
C LYS A 140 -6.33 -24.72 15.44
N TYR A 141 -5.18 -24.05 15.29
CA TYR A 141 -4.03 -24.27 16.16
C TYR A 141 -4.29 -23.83 17.61
N ALA A 142 -4.93 -22.68 17.82
CA ALA A 142 -5.30 -22.19 19.15
C ALA A 142 -6.31 -23.11 19.84
N GLY A 143 -7.33 -23.58 19.12
CA GLY A 143 -8.30 -24.56 19.62
C GLY A 143 -7.63 -25.89 20.01
N VAL A 144 -6.67 -26.36 19.20
CA VAL A 144 -5.85 -27.54 19.54
C VAL A 144 -5.05 -27.32 20.83
N ILE A 145 -4.45 -26.14 21.02
CA ILE A 145 -3.70 -25.82 22.24
C ILE A 145 -4.62 -25.77 23.47
N ILE A 146 -5.78 -25.12 23.34
CA ILE A 146 -6.74 -24.90 24.44
C ILE A 146 -7.60 -26.16 24.69
N ARG A 147 -7.49 -27.18 23.82
CA ARG A 147 -8.32 -28.39 23.81
C ARG A 147 -9.82 -28.08 23.70
N ASP A 148 -10.15 -26.96 23.07
CA ASP A 148 -11.52 -26.56 22.83
C ASP A 148 -11.94 -26.97 21.42
N GLN A 149 -12.84 -27.95 21.36
CA GLN A 149 -13.32 -28.52 20.11
C GLN A 149 -14.38 -27.64 19.42
N GLU A 150 -15.04 -26.74 20.16
CA GLU A 150 -16.07 -25.85 19.63
C GLU A 150 -15.44 -24.78 18.74
N ILE A 151 -14.33 -24.19 19.18
CA ILE A 151 -13.55 -23.20 18.40
C ILE A 151 -13.07 -23.79 17.06
N ILE A 152 -12.65 -25.06 17.05
CA ILE A 152 -12.22 -25.76 15.83
C ILE A 152 -13.40 -25.93 14.86
N GLN A 153 -14.57 -26.34 15.37
CA GLN A 153 -15.76 -26.58 14.55
C GLN A 153 -16.32 -25.28 13.96
N THR A 154 -16.40 -24.21 14.75
CA THR A 154 -16.84 -22.90 14.27
C THR A 154 -15.90 -22.35 13.19
N ALA A 155 -14.58 -22.44 13.39
CA ALA A 155 -13.59 -21.97 12.41
C ALA A 155 -13.65 -22.76 11.09
N MET A 156 -13.92 -24.07 11.13
CA MET A 156 -14.12 -24.88 9.92
C MET A 156 -15.39 -24.51 9.16
N GLN A 157 -16.48 -24.23 9.87
CA GLN A 157 -17.75 -23.88 9.24
C GLN A 157 -17.67 -22.52 8.53
N ASP A 158 -16.99 -21.53 9.12
CA ASP A 158 -16.85 -20.21 8.50
C ASP A 158 -15.86 -20.21 7.33
N ALA A 159 -14.80 -21.01 7.39
CA ALA A 159 -13.88 -21.19 6.26
C ALA A 159 -14.58 -21.74 5.01
N ALA A 160 -15.44 -22.76 5.18
CA ALA A 160 -16.19 -23.34 4.07
C ALA A 160 -17.16 -22.35 3.41
N LYS A 161 -17.77 -21.44 4.19
CA LYS A 161 -18.65 -20.39 3.64
C LYS A 161 -17.88 -19.40 2.78
N VAL A 162 -16.68 -19.00 3.22
CA VAL A 162 -15.89 -17.99 2.50
C VAL A 162 -15.27 -18.57 1.23
N GLU A 163 -14.74 -19.80 1.26
CA GLU A 163 -14.24 -20.48 0.05
C GLU A 163 -15.34 -20.65 -1.02
N GLN A 164 -16.60 -20.85 -0.61
CA GLN A 164 -17.73 -20.94 -1.53
C GLN A 164 -18.06 -19.58 -2.16
N ASN A 165 -17.91 -18.49 -1.40
CA ASN A 165 -18.16 -17.13 -1.87
C ASN A 165 -17.03 -16.58 -2.77
N GLU A 166 -15.77 -16.97 -2.53
CA GLU A 166 -14.62 -16.54 -3.36
C GLU A 166 -14.58 -17.20 -4.75
N LYS A 167 -15.28 -18.32 -4.93
CA LYS A 167 -15.39 -19.02 -6.22
C LYS A 167 -16.56 -18.54 -7.09
N SER A 168 -17.46 -17.71 -6.56
CA SER A 168 -18.63 -17.16 -7.25
C SER A 168 -18.35 -15.77 -7.81
#